data_AF-A0A838G1A4-F1
#
_entry.id   AF-A0A838G1A4-F1
#
_cell.length_a   1.000
_cell.length_b   1.000
_cell.length_c   1.000
_cell.angle_alpha   90.00
_cell.angle_beta   90.00
_cell.angle_gamma   90.00
#
_symmetry.space_group_name_H-M   'P 1'
#
loop_
_entity.id
_entity.type
_entity.pdbx_description
1 polymer ?
#
loop_
_entity_poly.entity_id
_entity_poly.type
_entity_poly.pdbx_seq_one_letter_code
_entity_poly.pdbx_strand_id
1 'polypeptide(L)'
;MSFAREPRARALVESLAPADVHVVLTVRDAGRVLPAQWQESTQNRKTSSWQEYTDAVLQGTNADNPIWRTSMRALNIPRMLDVWGPLVPADRLHVVLVPPAGAPSTLLWERFATAVGIEAARYAPPRRRRNESLGYVSADLMRRANVELQKLPLSDYQRTVKSYLCKQVLSARTGEPKMTMTTALADFAQHWNSTMTDAVRASGAQLSGDLSDLAVDPPGSATAVDPPPQDALLDAASDAVVGLEQLIEFRRLRLESGDDDTEQFSPTPGPSRSQLRVGWEAARNPVGDAVSAVVAASREAAELRQRRRSLDGRDDAAAAALRRATRLGRAALGRLRR
;
A
#
# COMPACT_ATOMS: atom_id res chain seq x y z
N MET A 1 -7.91 14.77 -3.17
CA MET A 1 -6.88 15.81 -2.95
C MET A 1 -5.86 15.89 -4.09
N SER A 2 -4.81 15.06 -4.10
CA SER A 2 -3.68 15.17 -5.05
C SER A 2 -3.99 14.98 -6.55
N PHE A 3 -5.06 14.26 -6.87
CA PHE A 3 -5.49 13.99 -8.25
C PHE A 3 -6.49 15.03 -8.79
N ALA A 4 -7.02 15.89 -7.92
CA ALA A 4 -8.07 16.81 -8.31
C ALA A 4 -7.52 17.93 -9.20
N ARG A 5 -8.34 18.32 -10.18
CA ARG A 5 -8.18 19.57 -10.93
C ARG A 5 -9.29 20.50 -10.46
N GLU A 6 -9.08 21.80 -10.60
CA GLU A 6 -9.97 22.83 -10.10
C GLU A 6 -11.46 22.59 -10.42
N PRO A 7 -11.89 22.26 -11.65
CA PRO A 7 -13.32 22.07 -11.93
C PRO A 7 -13.95 20.92 -11.14
N ARG A 8 -13.21 19.83 -10.91
CA ARG A 8 -13.69 18.68 -10.13
C ARG A 8 -13.66 18.96 -8.63
N ALA A 9 -12.66 19.70 -8.16
CA ALA A 9 -12.58 20.10 -6.75
C ALA A 9 -13.75 21.04 -6.40
N ARG A 10 -14.03 22.02 -7.26
CA ARG A 10 -15.16 22.94 -7.14
C ARG A 10 -16.50 22.20 -7.09
N ALA A 11 -16.77 21.34 -8.08
CA ALA A 11 -18.00 20.55 -8.12
C ALA A 11 -18.19 19.67 -6.88
N LEU A 12 -17.12 19.14 -6.30
CA LEU A 12 -17.18 18.38 -5.05
C LEU A 12 -17.60 19.28 -3.87
N VAL A 13 -16.94 20.43 -3.69
CA VAL A 13 -17.27 21.37 -2.62
C VAL A 13 -18.73 21.85 -2.74
N GLU A 14 -19.16 22.21 -3.93
CA GLU A 14 -20.54 22.63 -4.20
C GLU A 14 -21.56 21.53 -3.92
N SER A 15 -21.23 20.26 -4.23
CA SER A 15 -22.13 19.12 -3.97
C SER A 15 -22.39 18.83 -2.49
N LEU A 16 -21.57 19.39 -1.60
CA LEU A 16 -21.69 19.23 -0.15
C LEU A 16 -22.53 20.33 0.51
N ALA A 17 -23.03 21.30 -0.25
CA ALA A 17 -23.89 22.35 0.29
C ALA A 17 -25.14 21.75 0.98
N PRO A 18 -25.57 22.29 2.14
CA PRO A 18 -25.08 23.52 2.80
C PRO A 18 -23.98 23.27 3.85
N ALA A 19 -23.27 22.14 3.83
CA ALA A 19 -22.27 21.83 4.85
C ALA A 19 -21.06 22.78 4.79
N ASP A 20 -20.49 23.07 5.97
CA ASP A 20 -19.21 23.76 6.08
C ASP A 20 -18.06 22.81 5.71
N VAL A 21 -17.51 22.99 4.51
CA VAL A 21 -16.42 22.14 4.01
C VAL A 21 -15.08 22.64 4.53
N HIS A 22 -14.34 21.76 5.21
CA HIS A 22 -12.95 21.96 5.61
C HIS A 22 -12.02 21.12 4.73
N VAL A 23 -10.91 21.70 4.31
CA VAL A 23 -9.86 21.02 3.56
C VAL A 23 -8.66 20.80 4.47
N VAL A 24 -8.30 19.53 4.72
CA VAL A 24 -7.13 19.16 5.52
C VAL A 24 -6.07 18.49 4.65
N LEU A 25 -4.90 19.12 4.55
CA LEU A 25 -3.73 18.66 3.81
C LEU A 25 -2.69 18.14 4.81
N THR A 26 -2.49 16.82 4.87
CA THR A 26 -1.39 16.25 5.65
C THR A 26 -0.10 16.28 4.83
N VAL A 27 0.94 16.94 5.33
CA VAL A 27 2.20 17.15 4.60
C VAL A 27 3.37 16.50 5.32
N ARG A 28 4.20 15.78 4.57
CA ARG A 28 5.40 15.08 5.05
C ARG A 28 6.58 15.49 4.17
N ASP A 29 7.78 15.51 4.72
CA ASP A 29 9.00 15.76 3.96
C ASP A 29 9.18 14.78 2.79
N ALA A 30 9.75 15.29 1.71
CA ALA A 30 10.03 14.53 0.50
C ALA A 30 10.97 13.34 0.75
N GLY A 31 11.91 13.46 1.70
CA GLY A 31 12.86 12.41 2.06
C GLY A 31 12.18 11.14 2.59
N ARG A 32 11.05 11.27 3.30
CA ARG A 32 10.22 10.13 3.74
C ARG A 32 9.13 9.77 2.76
N VAL A 33 8.63 10.71 1.97
CA VAL A 33 7.59 10.44 0.96
C VAL A 33 8.14 9.59 -0.20
N LEU A 34 9.33 9.90 -0.70
CA LEU A 34 9.93 9.22 -1.86
C LEU A 34 10.13 7.71 -1.61
N PRO A 35 10.80 7.28 -0.51
CA PRO A 35 10.84 5.88 -0.09
C PRO A 35 9.46 5.23 0.04
N ALA A 36 8.55 5.88 0.78
CA ALA A 36 7.22 5.33 1.04
C ALA A 36 6.43 5.11 -0.25
N GLN A 37 6.58 6.01 -1.21
CA GLN A 37 5.94 5.92 -2.50
C GLN A 37 6.49 4.77 -3.35
N TRP A 38 7.81 4.59 -3.38
CA TRP A 38 8.39 3.43 -4.07
C TRP A 38 7.92 2.12 -3.43
N GLN A 39 7.95 2.00 -2.10
CA GLN A 39 7.45 0.84 -1.36
C GLN A 39 5.97 0.55 -1.66
N GLU A 40 5.12 1.56 -1.71
CA GLU A 40 3.72 1.39 -2.08
C GLU A 40 3.57 1.03 -3.57
N SER A 41 4.47 1.51 -4.44
CA SER A 41 4.46 1.16 -5.86
C SER A 41 4.77 -0.33 -6.09
N THR A 42 5.72 -0.91 -5.35
CA THR A 42 6.03 -2.35 -5.42
C THR A 42 4.88 -3.19 -4.86
N GLN A 43 4.13 -2.69 -3.87
CA GLN A 43 2.88 -3.32 -3.41
C GLN A 43 1.73 -3.18 -4.42
N ASN A 44 1.88 -2.34 -5.44
CA ASN A 44 0.90 -2.09 -6.50
C ASN A 44 1.42 -2.53 -7.88
N ARG A 45 2.12 -3.68 -7.93
CA ARG A 45 2.60 -4.36 -9.15
C ARG A 45 3.74 -3.68 -9.91
N LYS A 46 4.33 -2.60 -9.41
CA LYS A 46 5.49 -1.99 -10.09
C LYS A 46 6.75 -2.83 -9.90
N THR A 47 7.63 -2.80 -10.90
CA THR A 47 8.83 -3.63 -11.00
C THR A 47 10.13 -2.84 -10.89
N SER A 48 10.06 -1.51 -10.94
CA SER A 48 11.24 -0.64 -10.93
C SER A 48 12.04 -0.81 -9.63
N SER A 49 13.35 -0.92 -9.76
CA SER A 49 14.29 -0.89 -8.63
C SER A 49 14.29 0.46 -7.92
N TRP A 50 14.87 0.51 -6.71
CA TRP A 50 15.03 1.77 -6.01
C TRP A 50 15.90 2.74 -6.81
N GLN A 51 17.01 2.25 -7.39
CA GLN A 51 17.89 3.04 -8.27
C GLN A 51 17.13 3.61 -9.48
N GLU A 52 16.39 2.78 -10.23
CA GLU A 52 15.59 3.24 -11.38
C GLU A 52 14.53 4.28 -10.98
N TYR A 53 13.94 4.12 -9.79
CA TYR A 53 12.99 5.08 -9.26
C TYR A 53 13.66 6.42 -8.90
N THR A 54 14.80 6.39 -8.20
CA THR A 54 15.52 7.61 -7.81
C THR A 54 16.08 8.33 -9.01
N ASP A 55 16.60 7.60 -10.01
CA ASP A 55 17.08 8.20 -11.26
C ASP A 55 15.94 8.90 -11.99
N ALA A 56 14.78 8.25 -12.09
CA ALA A 56 13.60 8.86 -12.71
C ALA A 56 13.08 10.10 -11.97
N VAL A 57 13.26 10.17 -10.64
CA VAL A 57 12.93 11.37 -9.84
C VAL A 57 13.97 12.47 -10.05
N LEU A 58 15.26 12.14 -10.04
CA LEU A 58 16.36 13.10 -10.19
C LEU A 58 16.48 13.66 -11.61
N GLN A 59 16.17 12.88 -12.63
CA GLN A 59 16.03 13.33 -14.03
C GLN A 59 14.85 14.27 -14.26
N GLY A 60 14.23 14.82 -13.20
CA GLY A 60 12.96 15.55 -13.21
C GLY A 60 12.78 16.51 -14.38
N THR A 61 11.51 16.84 -14.67
CA THR A 61 10.99 17.68 -15.77
C THR A 61 10.52 16.96 -17.05
N ASN A 62 10.86 15.69 -17.27
CA ASN A 62 10.19 14.92 -18.32
C ASN A 62 8.76 14.54 -17.87
N ALA A 63 7.78 15.35 -18.28
CA ALA A 63 6.37 15.17 -17.94
C ALA A 63 5.78 13.85 -18.45
N ASP A 64 6.45 13.16 -19.38
CA ASP A 64 6.03 11.85 -19.89
C ASP A 64 6.55 10.69 -19.05
N ASN A 65 7.53 10.92 -18.16
CA ASN A 65 8.03 9.89 -17.24
C ASN A 65 6.94 9.51 -16.21
N PRO A 66 6.43 8.25 -16.21
CA PRO A 66 5.34 7.84 -15.33
C PRO A 66 5.71 7.85 -13.84
N ILE A 67 6.98 7.58 -13.50
CA ILE A 67 7.48 7.64 -12.12
C ILE A 67 7.42 9.08 -11.65
N TRP A 68 8.06 10.00 -12.39
CA TRP A 68 8.03 11.43 -12.09
C TRP A 68 6.61 11.96 -11.89
N ARG A 69 5.71 11.71 -12.85
CA ARG A 69 4.29 12.12 -12.77
C ARG A 69 3.62 11.62 -11.51
N THR A 70 3.90 10.37 -11.11
CA THR A 70 3.29 9.77 -9.92
C THR A 70 3.89 10.36 -8.66
N SER A 71 5.21 10.61 -8.63
CA SER A 71 5.91 11.27 -7.53
C SER A 71 5.40 12.69 -7.29
N MET A 72 5.21 13.46 -8.35
CA MET A 72 4.64 14.81 -8.28
C MET A 72 3.21 14.84 -7.73
N ARG A 73 2.43 13.76 -7.86
CA ARG A 73 1.11 13.71 -7.22
C ARG A 73 1.20 13.70 -5.69
N ALA A 74 2.26 13.13 -5.11
CA ALA A 74 2.42 13.13 -3.65
C ALA A 74 3.14 14.40 -3.17
N LEU A 75 4.12 14.88 -3.94
CA LEU A 75 5.04 15.93 -3.52
C LEU A 75 4.61 17.36 -3.87
N ASN A 76 3.73 17.56 -4.87
CA ASN A 76 3.38 18.90 -5.33
C ASN A 76 2.29 19.54 -4.44
N ILE A 77 2.65 19.81 -3.18
CA ILE A 77 1.83 20.54 -2.22
C ILE A 77 1.45 21.94 -2.70
N PRO A 78 2.34 22.74 -3.33
CA PRO A 78 1.97 24.03 -3.91
C PRO A 78 0.76 23.92 -4.84
N ARG A 79 0.79 22.99 -5.80
CA ARG A 79 -0.33 22.73 -6.71
C ARG A 79 -1.60 22.25 -5.99
N MET A 80 -1.48 21.55 -4.86
CA MET A 80 -2.67 21.19 -4.07
C MET A 80 -3.27 22.43 -3.40
N LEU A 81 -2.44 23.30 -2.84
CA LEU A 81 -2.88 24.56 -2.26
C LEU A 81 -3.53 25.46 -3.31
N ASP A 82 -2.97 25.56 -4.51
CA ASP A 82 -3.56 26.34 -5.62
C ASP A 82 -4.95 25.82 -6.05
N VAL A 83 -5.13 24.50 -6.04
CA VAL A 83 -6.40 23.87 -6.46
C VAL A 83 -7.48 23.99 -5.39
N TRP A 84 -7.11 23.83 -4.12
CA TRP A 84 -8.08 23.71 -3.03
C TRP A 84 -8.27 24.99 -2.22
N GLY A 85 -7.23 25.82 -2.11
CA GLY A 85 -7.25 27.05 -1.33
C GLY A 85 -8.33 28.04 -1.75
N PRO A 86 -8.52 28.34 -3.06
CA PRO A 86 -9.57 29.26 -3.49
C PRO A 86 -11.01 28.75 -3.29
N LEU A 87 -11.19 27.48 -2.92
CA LEU A 87 -12.52 26.85 -2.81
C LEU A 87 -13.08 26.91 -1.39
N VAL A 88 -12.26 27.25 -0.40
CA VAL A 88 -12.66 27.39 1.00
C VAL A 88 -12.03 28.63 1.61
N PRO A 89 -12.69 29.29 2.58
CA PRO A 89 -12.05 30.33 3.38
C PRO A 89 -10.77 29.84 4.09
N ALA A 90 -9.85 30.76 4.40
CA ALA A 90 -8.53 30.42 4.96
C ALA A 90 -8.59 29.73 6.34
N ASP A 91 -9.61 30.03 7.16
CA ASP A 91 -9.88 29.36 8.44
C ASP A 91 -10.40 27.91 8.27
N ARG A 92 -10.78 27.52 7.04
CA ARG A 92 -11.22 26.17 6.66
C ARG A 92 -10.19 25.43 5.81
N LEU A 93 -9.03 26.02 5.56
CA LEU A 93 -7.89 25.39 4.91
C LEU A 93 -6.83 25.05 5.97
N HIS A 94 -6.55 23.78 6.16
CA HIS A 94 -5.67 23.27 7.20
C HIS A 94 -4.49 22.52 6.61
N VAL A 95 -3.28 22.82 7.07
CA VAL A 95 -2.06 22.06 6.79
C VAL A 95 -1.60 21.38 8.07
N VAL A 96 -1.55 20.05 8.06
CA VAL A 96 -1.14 19.23 9.21
C VAL A 96 0.20 18.59 8.87
N LEU A 97 1.27 19.00 9.56
CA LEU A 97 2.59 18.42 9.33
C LEU A 97 2.69 17.05 10.00
N VAL A 98 3.22 16.07 9.26
CA VAL A 98 3.49 14.73 9.76
C VAL A 98 4.75 14.78 10.63
N PRO A 99 4.66 14.46 11.93
CA PRO A 99 5.79 14.54 12.85
C PRO A 99 7.02 13.77 12.37
N PRO A 100 8.25 14.19 12.70
CA PRO A 100 9.48 13.50 12.34
C PRO A 100 9.53 12.09 12.94
N ALA A 101 10.47 11.26 12.46
CA ALA A 101 10.68 9.95 13.07
C ALA A 101 11.10 10.11 14.55
N GLY A 102 10.59 9.24 15.43
CA GLY A 102 10.86 9.31 16.87
C GLY A 102 9.90 10.22 17.67
N ALA A 103 9.09 11.04 17.01
CA ALA A 103 8.05 11.81 17.69
C ALA A 103 6.98 10.90 18.33
N PRO A 104 6.24 11.37 19.36
CA PRO A 104 5.17 10.61 19.99
C PRO A 104 4.17 10.09 18.96
N SER A 105 3.80 8.81 19.08
CA SER A 105 2.96 8.15 18.07
C SER A 105 1.53 8.69 17.97
N THR A 106 1.08 9.46 18.97
CA THR A 106 -0.23 10.11 19.03
C THR A 106 -0.22 11.52 18.42
N LEU A 107 0.95 12.13 18.21
CA LEU A 107 1.06 13.55 17.85
C LEU A 107 0.39 13.89 16.51
N LEU A 108 0.45 13.00 15.52
CA LEU A 108 -0.27 13.23 14.26
C LEU A 108 -1.79 13.24 14.46
N TRP A 109 -2.30 12.35 15.32
CA TRP A 109 -3.73 12.31 15.65
C TRP A 109 -4.15 13.57 16.40
N GLU A 110 -3.35 14.02 17.37
CA GLU A 110 -3.59 15.25 18.12
C GLU A 110 -3.64 16.48 17.18
N ARG A 111 -2.65 16.63 16.27
CA ARG A 111 -2.63 17.71 15.29
C ARG A 111 -3.83 17.67 14.35
N PHE A 112 -4.19 16.48 13.86
CA PHE A 112 -5.36 16.31 13.00
C PHE A 112 -6.65 16.68 13.74
N ALA A 113 -6.83 16.17 14.96
CA ALA A 113 -8.01 16.41 15.78
C ALA A 113 -8.19 17.91 16.06
N THR A 114 -7.11 18.63 16.38
CA THR A 114 -7.12 20.10 16.51
C THR A 114 -7.61 20.78 15.23
N ALA A 115 -7.09 20.39 14.06
CA ALA A 115 -7.47 20.99 12.77
C ALA A 115 -8.96 20.79 12.42
N VAL A 116 -9.58 19.71 12.92
CA VAL A 116 -11.02 19.43 12.68
C VAL A 116 -11.90 19.71 13.90
N GLY A 117 -11.39 20.34 14.96
CA GLY A 117 -12.15 20.71 16.15
C GLY A 117 -12.63 19.53 17.01
N ILE A 118 -11.92 18.41 16.99
CA ILE A 118 -12.24 17.21 17.77
C ILE A 118 -11.34 17.11 19.01
N GLU A 119 -11.91 16.72 20.15
CA GLU A 119 -11.15 16.40 21.35
C GLU A 119 -10.44 15.04 21.21
N ALA A 120 -9.13 15.07 20.95
CA ALA A 120 -8.32 13.88 20.66
C ALA A 120 -8.40 12.79 21.73
N ALA A 121 -8.47 13.18 23.01
CA ALA A 121 -8.48 12.29 24.18
C ALA A 121 -9.72 11.38 24.27
N ARG A 122 -10.81 11.72 23.57
CA ARG A 122 -12.03 10.90 23.53
C ARG A 122 -11.87 9.60 22.76
N TYR A 123 -10.81 9.47 21.97
CA TYR A 123 -10.62 8.35 21.04
C TYR A 123 -9.39 7.53 21.43
N ALA A 124 -9.61 6.27 21.77
CA ALA A 124 -8.52 5.34 22.03
C ALA A 124 -7.78 4.97 20.73
N PRO A 125 -6.44 4.87 20.75
CA PRO A 125 -5.68 4.43 19.59
C PRO A 125 -6.06 2.99 19.20
N PRO A 126 -6.05 2.66 17.90
CA PRO A 126 -6.37 1.31 17.46
C PRO A 126 -5.36 0.30 18.00
N ARG A 127 -5.84 -0.89 18.40
CA ARG A 127 -5.03 -1.98 18.97
C ARG A 127 -3.88 -2.48 18.09
N ARG A 128 -3.93 -2.24 16.77
CA ARG A 128 -2.89 -2.66 15.82
C ARG A 128 -2.45 -1.48 14.96
N ARG A 129 -1.13 -1.30 14.81
CA ARG A 129 -0.56 -0.45 13.77
C ARG A 129 -0.85 -1.07 12.41
N ARG A 130 -1.60 -0.37 11.55
CA ARG A 130 -2.02 -0.87 10.23
C ARG A 130 -1.18 -0.36 9.06
N ASN A 131 -0.21 0.52 9.31
CA ASN A 131 0.51 1.26 8.27
C ASN A 131 2.03 1.04 8.34
N GLU A 132 2.47 -0.18 8.64
CA GLU A 132 3.87 -0.54 8.49
C GLU A 132 4.18 -0.73 6.99
N SER A 133 5.12 0.08 6.49
CA SER A 133 5.67 -0.09 5.15
C SER A 133 6.57 -1.32 5.12
N LEU A 134 6.69 -1.94 3.94
CA LEU A 134 7.69 -2.98 3.73
C LEU A 134 9.10 -2.41 3.93
N GLY A 135 10.00 -3.14 4.59
CA GLY A 135 11.42 -2.79 4.58
C GLY A 135 12.03 -2.89 3.17
N TYR A 136 13.28 -2.45 3.01
CA TYR A 136 13.92 -2.40 1.68
C TYR A 136 13.98 -3.78 1.02
N VAL A 137 14.39 -4.80 1.79
CA VAL A 137 14.58 -6.17 1.29
C VAL A 137 13.25 -6.76 0.83
N SER A 138 12.19 -6.62 1.64
CA SER A 138 10.85 -7.08 1.31
C SER A 138 10.26 -6.35 0.09
N ALA A 139 10.45 -5.03 0.00
CA ALA A 139 10.00 -4.26 -1.16
C ALA A 139 10.76 -4.64 -2.44
N ASP A 140 12.06 -4.94 -2.33
CA ASP A 140 12.91 -5.38 -3.43
C ASP A 140 12.52 -6.79 -3.93
N LEU A 141 12.28 -7.72 -3.00
CA LEU A 141 11.72 -9.04 -3.31
C LEU A 141 10.40 -8.90 -4.07
N MET A 142 9.51 -8.02 -3.60
CA MET A 142 8.21 -7.78 -4.23
C MET A 142 8.32 -7.28 -5.66
N ARG A 143 9.18 -6.29 -5.94
CA ARG A 143 9.33 -5.80 -7.33
C ARG A 143 9.88 -6.88 -8.27
N ARG A 144 10.74 -7.78 -7.78
CA ARG A 144 11.28 -8.91 -8.55
C ARG A 144 10.18 -9.92 -8.87
N ALA A 145 9.39 -10.30 -7.86
CA ALA A 145 8.25 -11.19 -8.04
C ALA A 145 7.17 -10.57 -8.96
N ASN A 146 6.97 -9.25 -8.91
CA ASN A 146 6.00 -8.53 -9.74
C ASN A 146 6.24 -8.65 -11.23
N VAL A 147 7.48 -8.91 -11.69
CA VAL A 147 7.78 -9.16 -13.11
C VAL A 147 6.83 -10.24 -13.65
N GLU A 148 6.60 -11.28 -12.85
CA GLU A 148 5.69 -12.38 -13.16
C GLU A 148 4.30 -12.25 -12.55
N LEU A 149 4.17 -11.67 -11.35
CA LEU A 149 2.88 -11.57 -10.65
C LEU A 149 1.96 -10.46 -11.19
N GLN A 150 2.48 -9.47 -11.92
CA GLN A 150 1.64 -8.45 -12.54
C GLN A 150 0.65 -9.02 -13.57
N LYS A 151 0.91 -10.23 -14.08
CA LYS A 151 0.07 -10.99 -15.02
C LYS A 151 -1.19 -11.56 -14.35
N LEU A 152 -1.24 -11.62 -13.02
CA LEU A 152 -2.42 -12.08 -12.30
C LEU A 152 -3.60 -11.10 -12.45
N PRO A 153 -4.86 -11.60 -12.45
CA PRO A 153 -6.02 -10.73 -12.34
C PRO A 153 -5.91 -9.80 -11.13
N LEU A 154 -6.29 -8.52 -11.28
CA LEU A 154 -6.10 -7.51 -10.23
C LEU A 154 -6.71 -7.93 -8.89
N SER A 155 -7.90 -8.55 -8.91
CA SER A 155 -8.57 -9.02 -7.70
C SER A 155 -7.77 -10.08 -6.93
N ASP A 156 -7.03 -10.94 -7.65
CA ASP A 156 -6.23 -12.01 -7.05
C ASP A 156 -4.89 -11.48 -6.57
N TYR A 157 -4.26 -10.59 -7.33
CA TYR A 157 -3.09 -9.86 -6.86
C TYR A 157 -3.41 -9.08 -5.58
N GLN A 158 -4.52 -8.35 -5.54
CA GLN A 158 -4.92 -7.58 -4.35
C GLN A 158 -5.12 -8.48 -3.13
N ARG A 159 -5.84 -9.60 -3.27
CA ARG A 159 -6.20 -10.46 -2.13
C ARG A 159 -5.06 -11.37 -1.68
N THR A 160 -4.29 -11.94 -2.59
CA THR A 160 -3.21 -12.89 -2.28
C THR A 160 -1.89 -12.18 -2.06
N VAL A 161 -1.51 -11.30 -2.97
CA VAL A 161 -0.19 -10.66 -2.92
C VAL A 161 -0.23 -9.44 -2.00
N LYS A 162 -1.06 -8.43 -2.31
CA LYS A 162 -1.07 -7.19 -1.52
C LYS A 162 -1.60 -7.42 -0.09
N SER A 163 -2.79 -7.96 0.08
CA SER A 163 -3.46 -8.05 1.40
C SER A 163 -2.87 -9.11 2.32
N TYR A 164 -2.30 -10.19 1.79
CA TYR A 164 -1.74 -11.26 2.61
C TYR A 164 -0.21 -11.22 2.60
N LEU A 165 0.43 -11.48 1.45
CA LEU A 165 1.90 -11.55 1.39
C LEU A 165 2.54 -10.23 1.84
N CYS A 166 2.13 -9.08 1.30
CA CYS A 166 2.73 -7.81 1.69
C CYS A 166 2.30 -7.36 3.10
N LYS A 167 1.00 -7.35 3.41
CA LYS A 167 0.46 -6.70 4.62
C LYS A 167 0.36 -7.59 5.87
N GLN A 168 0.65 -8.89 5.76
CA GLN A 168 0.64 -9.80 6.90
C GLN A 168 1.97 -10.53 7.08
N VAL A 169 2.57 -11.00 5.98
CA VAL A 169 3.82 -11.77 6.05
C VAL A 169 5.03 -10.82 6.02
N LEU A 170 5.21 -10.09 4.93
CA LEU A 170 6.42 -9.28 4.73
C LEU A 170 6.46 -8.02 5.60
N SER A 171 5.32 -7.38 5.87
CA SER A 171 5.28 -6.22 6.77
C SER A 171 5.57 -6.57 8.23
N ALA A 172 5.42 -7.84 8.63
CA ALA A 172 5.74 -8.29 9.99
C ALA A 172 7.26 -8.49 10.20
N ARG A 173 8.07 -8.46 9.13
CA ARG A 173 9.52 -8.56 9.23
C ARG A 173 10.11 -7.29 9.85
N THR A 174 10.95 -7.48 10.86
CA THR A 174 11.64 -6.39 11.58
C THR A 174 13.13 -6.37 11.26
N GLY A 175 13.77 -5.21 11.40
CA GLY A 175 15.23 -5.09 11.27
C GLY A 175 15.75 -5.03 9.84
N GLU A 176 14.88 -4.90 8.84
CA GLU A 176 15.33 -4.66 7.47
C GLU A 176 16.00 -3.28 7.32
N PRO A 177 17.06 -3.18 6.49
CA PRO A 177 17.65 -1.89 6.19
C PRO A 177 16.62 -0.96 5.53
N LYS A 178 16.80 0.34 5.74
CA LYS A 178 16.12 1.37 4.94
C LYS A 178 16.79 1.48 3.58
N MET A 179 16.06 1.97 2.58
CA MET A 179 16.66 2.28 1.29
C MET A 179 17.69 3.40 1.43
N THR A 180 18.79 3.29 0.68
CA THR A 180 19.85 4.29 0.68
C THR A 180 19.32 5.63 0.19
N MET A 181 19.49 6.67 1.01
CA MET A 181 19.27 8.05 0.65
C MET A 181 20.60 8.62 0.15
N THR A 182 20.78 8.67 -1.17
CA THR A 182 22.01 9.26 -1.75
C THR A 182 22.03 10.77 -1.52
N THR A 183 23.22 11.37 -1.51
CA THR A 183 23.37 12.83 -1.38
C THR A 183 22.50 13.59 -2.38
N ALA A 184 22.52 13.19 -3.66
CA ALA A 184 21.71 13.82 -4.70
C ALA A 184 20.19 13.74 -4.42
N LEU A 185 19.70 12.62 -3.89
CA LEU A 185 18.28 12.46 -3.54
C LEU A 185 17.88 13.29 -2.31
N ALA A 186 18.77 13.38 -1.32
CA ALA A 186 18.57 14.22 -0.16
C ALA A 186 18.55 15.71 -0.54
N ASP A 187 19.48 16.15 -1.40
CA ASP A 187 19.51 17.54 -1.90
C ASP A 187 18.23 17.88 -2.68
N PHE A 188 17.79 16.98 -3.54
CA PHE A 188 16.49 17.10 -4.22
C PHE A 188 15.34 17.23 -3.22
N ALA A 189 15.29 16.35 -2.23
CA ALA A 189 14.24 16.35 -1.22
C ALA A 189 14.24 17.65 -0.39
N GLN A 190 15.42 18.14 0.01
CA GLN A 190 15.59 19.37 0.77
C GLN A 190 15.15 20.59 -0.05
N HIS A 191 15.56 20.66 -1.32
CA HIS A 191 15.11 21.72 -2.22
C HIS A 191 13.59 21.72 -2.37
N TRP A 192 12.99 20.55 -2.57
CA TRP A 192 11.54 20.42 -2.71
C TRP A 192 10.79 20.79 -1.43
N ASN A 193 11.33 20.42 -0.26
CA ASN A 193 10.76 20.81 1.03
C ASN A 193 10.79 22.32 1.24
N SER A 194 11.81 23.03 0.74
CA SER A 194 11.81 24.50 0.74
C SER A 194 10.64 25.06 -0.07
N THR A 195 10.41 24.54 -1.28
CA THR A 195 9.27 24.95 -2.11
C THR A 195 7.92 24.69 -1.42
N MET A 196 7.78 23.53 -0.76
CA MET A 196 6.57 23.22 0.02
C MET A 196 6.40 24.16 1.21
N THR A 197 7.49 24.48 1.91
CA THR A 197 7.50 25.41 3.05
C THR A 197 7.02 26.79 2.64
N ASP A 198 7.56 27.32 1.54
CA ASP A 198 7.21 28.65 1.04
C ASP A 198 5.74 28.71 0.58
N ALA A 199 5.26 27.66 -0.09
CA ALA A 199 3.86 27.58 -0.50
C ALA A 199 2.90 27.49 0.70
N VAL A 200 3.24 26.71 1.73
CA VAL A 200 2.43 26.63 2.96
C VAL A 200 2.38 27.99 3.65
N ARG A 201 3.51 28.70 3.77
CA ARG A 201 3.55 30.06 4.33
C ARG A 201 2.70 31.06 3.54
N ALA A 202 2.76 31.00 2.21
CA ALA A 202 2.01 31.89 1.34
C ALA A 202 0.50 31.59 1.30
N SER A 203 0.10 30.35 1.60
CA SER A 203 -1.29 29.90 1.43
C SER A 203 -2.30 30.51 2.41
N GLY A 204 -1.85 31.05 3.54
CA GLY A 204 -2.72 31.50 4.62
C GLY A 204 -3.46 30.37 5.37
N ALA A 205 -3.12 29.10 5.08
CA ALA A 205 -3.72 27.95 5.74
C ALA A 205 -3.40 27.90 7.25
N GLN A 206 -4.32 27.37 8.03
CA GLN A 206 -4.11 27.04 9.43
C GLN A 206 -3.07 25.92 9.54
N LEU A 207 -1.92 26.21 10.16
CA LEU A 207 -0.82 25.26 10.28
C LEU A 207 -0.87 24.53 11.63
N SER A 208 -0.84 23.21 11.60
CA SER A 208 -0.67 22.34 12.77
C SER A 208 0.65 21.58 12.70
N GLY A 209 1.62 21.99 13.51
CA GLY A 209 3.00 21.48 13.53
C GLY A 209 4.02 22.58 13.28
N ASP A 210 5.29 22.21 13.16
CA ASP A 210 6.38 23.16 12.91
C ASP A 210 7.01 22.88 11.53
N LEU A 211 7.27 23.91 10.72
CA LEU A 211 7.83 23.73 9.38
C LEU A 211 9.21 23.05 9.39
N SER A 212 9.93 23.08 10.51
CA SER A 212 11.15 22.27 10.72
C SER A 212 10.89 20.76 10.70
N ASP A 213 9.64 20.30 10.86
CA ASP A 213 9.24 18.90 10.65
C ASP A 213 9.44 18.43 9.19
N LEU A 214 9.63 19.39 8.26
CA LEU A 214 9.97 19.13 6.86
C LEU A 214 11.48 19.06 6.61
N ALA A 215 12.34 19.23 7.61
CA ALA A 215 13.77 19.04 7.44
C ALA A 215 14.09 17.60 7.01
N VAL A 216 15.04 17.45 6.09
CA VAL A 216 15.59 16.13 5.74
C VAL A 216 16.82 15.90 6.61
N ASP A 217 16.92 14.72 7.22
CA ASP A 217 18.15 14.32 7.92
C ASP A 217 19.33 14.45 6.95
N PRO A 218 20.46 15.05 7.37
CA PRO A 218 21.61 15.20 6.49
C PRO A 218 22.02 13.82 5.97
N PRO A 219 22.23 13.67 4.66
CA PRO A 219 22.54 12.37 4.08
C PRO A 219 23.85 11.85 4.68
N GLY A 220 23.97 10.52 4.78
CA GLY A 220 25.29 9.91 4.88
C GLY A 220 26.13 10.22 3.62
N SER A 221 27.40 9.84 3.63
CA SER A 221 28.31 10.02 2.48
C SER A 221 28.01 9.11 1.27
N ALA A 222 26.81 8.53 1.19
CA ALA A 222 26.43 7.59 0.15
C ALA A 222 26.15 8.31 -1.18
N THR A 223 26.89 7.92 -2.21
CA THR A 223 26.79 8.48 -3.57
C THR A 223 26.05 7.57 -4.55
N ALA A 224 25.80 6.32 -4.19
CA ALA A 224 25.12 5.32 -5.00
C ALA A 224 24.09 4.52 -4.19
N VAL A 225 23.12 3.90 -4.87
CA VAL A 225 22.19 2.96 -4.24
C VAL A 225 22.82 1.58 -4.17
N ASP A 226 22.82 1.00 -2.98
CA ASP A 226 23.21 -0.39 -2.79
C ASP A 226 22.01 -1.32 -3.02
N PRO A 227 22.16 -2.43 -3.76
CA PRO A 227 21.14 -3.47 -3.79
C PRO A 227 21.03 -4.14 -2.41
N PRO A 228 19.89 -4.73 -2.04
CA PRO A 228 19.78 -5.48 -0.80
C PRO A 228 20.74 -6.69 -0.79
N PRO A 229 21.31 -7.05 0.36
CA PRO A 229 22.17 -8.24 0.47
C PRO A 229 21.43 -9.51 0.05
N GLN A 230 22.14 -10.39 -0.66
CA GLN A 230 21.58 -11.67 -1.13
C GLN A 230 20.98 -12.49 0.02
N ASP A 231 21.72 -12.66 1.12
CA ASP A 231 21.26 -13.47 2.25
C ASP A 231 19.95 -12.93 2.85
N ALA A 232 19.82 -11.61 2.94
CA ALA A 232 18.59 -10.97 3.41
C ALA A 232 17.41 -11.23 2.45
N LEU A 233 17.66 -11.23 1.13
CA LEU A 233 16.64 -11.59 0.13
C LEU A 233 16.21 -13.05 0.25
N LEU A 234 17.15 -13.97 0.50
CA LEU A 234 16.84 -15.39 0.73
C LEU A 234 16.01 -15.59 2.02
N ASP A 235 16.31 -14.83 3.08
CA ASP A 235 15.49 -14.83 4.30
C ASP A 235 14.08 -14.31 4.06
N ALA A 236 13.94 -13.18 3.36
CA ALA A 236 12.65 -12.61 3.01
C ALA A 236 11.83 -13.56 2.12
N ALA A 237 12.48 -14.21 1.15
CA ALA A 237 11.84 -15.20 0.29
C ALA A 237 11.41 -16.45 1.05
N SER A 238 12.21 -16.90 2.03
CA SER A 238 11.85 -18.04 2.89
C SER A 238 10.61 -17.72 3.72
N ASP A 239 10.54 -16.54 4.34
CA ASP A 239 9.34 -16.06 5.06
C ASP A 239 8.12 -15.97 4.14
N ALA A 240 8.31 -15.42 2.94
CA ALA A 240 7.25 -15.30 1.95
C ALA A 240 6.68 -16.66 1.56
N VAL A 241 7.54 -17.64 1.23
CA VAL A 241 7.12 -19.00 0.87
C VAL A 241 6.40 -19.66 2.03
N VAL A 242 6.96 -19.64 3.24
CA VAL A 242 6.30 -20.24 4.43
C VAL A 242 4.92 -19.64 4.68
N GLY A 243 4.78 -18.32 4.60
CA GLY A 243 3.47 -17.67 4.73
C GLY A 243 2.52 -18.05 3.60
N LEU A 244 2.99 -18.11 2.35
CA LEU A 244 2.15 -18.51 1.23
C LEU A 244 1.71 -19.98 1.32
N GLU A 245 2.56 -20.88 1.78
CA GLU A 245 2.20 -22.29 2.03
C GLU A 245 1.09 -22.40 3.08
N GLN A 246 1.16 -21.61 4.17
CA GLN A 246 0.07 -21.54 5.15
C GLN A 246 -1.24 -21.04 4.53
N LEU A 247 -1.18 -20.06 3.64
CA LEU A 247 -2.35 -19.57 2.90
C LEU A 247 -2.90 -20.59 1.90
N ILE A 248 -2.01 -21.32 1.22
CA ILE A 248 -2.36 -22.39 0.27
C ILE A 248 -3.12 -23.47 1.04
N GLU A 249 -2.58 -23.93 2.16
CA GLU A 249 -3.21 -24.97 2.98
C GLU A 249 -4.56 -24.52 3.52
N PHE A 250 -4.64 -23.30 4.07
CA PHE A 250 -5.90 -22.72 4.49
C PHE A 250 -6.94 -22.68 3.35
N ARG A 251 -6.52 -22.33 2.14
CA ARG A 251 -7.43 -22.29 0.98
C ARG A 251 -7.82 -23.68 0.51
N ARG A 252 -6.91 -24.68 0.53
CA ARG A 252 -7.22 -26.07 0.20
C ARG A 252 -8.27 -26.64 1.15
N LEU A 253 -8.06 -26.52 2.45
CA LEU A 253 -9.04 -26.95 3.45
C LEU A 253 -10.40 -26.27 3.25
N ARG A 254 -10.40 -24.97 2.97
CA ARG A 254 -11.65 -24.26 2.66
C ARG A 254 -12.31 -24.73 1.37
N LEU A 255 -11.56 -25.16 0.37
CA LEU A 255 -12.12 -25.75 -0.84
C LEU A 255 -12.77 -27.11 -0.56
N GLU A 256 -12.23 -27.90 0.36
CA GLU A 256 -12.71 -29.23 0.72
C GLU A 256 -13.91 -29.19 1.67
N SER A 257 -13.83 -28.40 2.74
CA SER A 257 -14.82 -28.41 3.82
C SER A 257 -16.07 -27.56 3.53
N GLY A 258 -16.03 -26.65 2.57
CA GLY A 258 -17.16 -25.75 2.28
C GLY A 258 -17.41 -24.65 3.33
N ASP A 259 -16.98 -24.83 4.58
CA ASP A 259 -17.19 -23.91 5.70
C ASP A 259 -16.25 -22.69 5.76
N ASP A 260 -16.74 -21.63 6.41
CA ASP A 260 -16.01 -20.38 6.71
C ASP A 260 -15.28 -20.44 8.06
N ASP A 261 -15.38 -21.54 8.81
CA ASP A 261 -14.86 -21.64 10.18
C ASP A 261 -13.33 -21.54 10.23
N THR A 262 -12.86 -20.31 10.46
CA THR A 262 -11.45 -19.94 10.60
C THR A 262 -10.85 -20.28 11.96
N GLU A 263 -11.68 -20.59 12.96
CA GLU A 263 -11.24 -20.71 14.36
C GLU A 263 -10.48 -22.02 14.67
N GLN A 264 -10.54 -23.03 13.80
CA GLN A 264 -9.87 -24.33 14.02
C GLN A 264 -8.66 -24.56 13.10
N PHE A 265 -8.24 -23.58 12.29
CA PHE A 265 -7.11 -23.76 11.39
C PHE A 265 -5.79 -23.82 12.17
N SER A 266 -5.26 -25.03 12.33
CA SER A 266 -3.88 -25.27 12.75
C SER A 266 -3.06 -25.66 11.51
N PRO A 267 -2.16 -24.79 11.02
CA PRO A 267 -1.39 -25.10 9.82
C PRO A 267 -0.48 -26.31 10.06
N THR A 268 -0.50 -27.27 9.13
CA THR A 268 0.53 -28.31 9.08
C THR A 268 1.90 -27.66 8.88
N PRO A 269 2.99 -28.19 9.50
CA PRO A 269 4.31 -27.63 9.29
C PRO A 269 4.69 -27.72 7.81
N GLY A 270 4.77 -26.56 7.13
CA GLY A 270 5.33 -26.45 5.80
C GLY A 270 6.85 -26.67 5.78
N PRO A 271 7.53 -26.48 4.64
CA PRO A 271 8.98 -26.57 4.57
C PRO A 271 9.61 -25.59 5.56
N SER A 272 10.67 -26.03 6.24
CA SER A 272 11.38 -25.12 7.15
C SER A 272 12.13 -24.06 6.35
N ARG A 273 12.30 -22.87 6.93
CA ARG A 273 13.09 -21.78 6.33
C ARG A 273 14.51 -22.24 5.96
N SER A 274 15.14 -23.03 6.84
CA SER A 274 16.49 -23.55 6.61
C SER A 274 16.55 -24.51 5.43
N GLN A 275 15.54 -25.37 5.24
CA GLN A 275 15.47 -26.29 4.09
C GLN A 275 15.36 -25.54 2.77
N LEU A 276 14.51 -24.51 2.71
CA LEU A 276 14.36 -23.65 1.52
C LEU A 276 15.70 -22.96 1.19
N ARG A 277 16.34 -22.36 2.20
CA ARG A 277 17.61 -21.65 2.02
C ARG A 277 18.72 -22.54 1.48
N VAL A 278 18.93 -23.72 2.06
CA VAL A 278 19.98 -24.66 1.61
C VAL A 278 19.81 -25.02 0.14
N GLY A 279 18.56 -25.19 -0.31
CA GLY A 279 18.26 -25.45 -1.73
C GLY A 279 18.65 -24.29 -2.64
N TRP A 280 18.35 -23.04 -2.24
CA TRP A 280 18.67 -21.86 -3.04
C TRP A 280 20.15 -21.49 -3.00
N GLU A 281 20.83 -21.63 -1.86
CA GLU A 281 22.25 -21.32 -1.72
C GLU A 281 23.14 -22.21 -2.61
N ALA A 282 22.69 -23.44 -2.87
CA ALA A 282 23.35 -24.37 -3.79
C ALA A 282 23.04 -24.09 -5.28
N ALA A 283 22.08 -23.20 -5.59
CA ALA A 283 21.65 -22.93 -6.95
C ALA A 283 22.61 -22.00 -7.70
N ARG A 284 22.57 -22.06 -9.05
CA ARG A 284 23.33 -21.14 -9.91
C ARG A 284 22.86 -19.68 -9.81
N ASN A 285 21.59 -19.46 -9.49
CA ASN A 285 20.99 -18.15 -9.28
C ASN A 285 20.12 -18.16 -8.01
N PRO A 286 20.73 -18.06 -6.81
CA PRO A 286 20.01 -18.23 -5.54
C PRO A 286 18.80 -17.31 -5.41
N VAL A 287 18.97 -16.01 -5.70
CA VAL A 287 17.87 -15.03 -5.60
C VAL A 287 16.81 -15.29 -6.66
N GLY A 288 17.19 -15.66 -7.88
CA GLY A 288 16.26 -15.96 -8.96
C GLY A 288 15.37 -17.16 -8.64
N ASP A 289 15.94 -18.22 -8.08
CA ASP A 289 15.21 -19.42 -7.69
C ASP A 289 14.30 -19.15 -6.49
N ALA A 290 14.77 -18.37 -5.52
CA ALA A 290 13.96 -17.92 -4.38
C ALA A 290 12.76 -17.06 -4.82
N VAL A 291 12.96 -16.10 -5.73
CA VAL A 291 11.88 -15.30 -6.32
C VAL A 291 10.90 -16.19 -7.07
N SER A 292 11.39 -17.18 -7.83
CA SER A 292 10.54 -18.11 -8.59
C SER A 292 9.67 -18.95 -7.66
N ALA A 293 10.18 -19.38 -6.51
CA ALA A 293 9.40 -20.09 -5.49
C ALA A 293 8.27 -19.21 -4.91
N VAL A 294 8.57 -17.93 -4.58
CA VAL A 294 7.56 -16.96 -4.11
C VAL A 294 6.48 -16.74 -5.18
N VAL A 295 6.87 -16.64 -6.45
CA VAL A 295 5.94 -16.48 -7.58
C VAL A 295 5.05 -17.70 -7.73
N ALA A 296 5.63 -18.92 -7.68
CA ALA A 296 4.90 -20.17 -7.81
C ALA A 296 3.84 -20.32 -6.70
N ALA A 297 4.24 -20.17 -5.44
CA ALA A 297 3.32 -20.26 -4.30
C ALA A 297 2.22 -19.18 -4.35
N SER A 298 2.55 -17.95 -4.78
CA SER A 298 1.56 -16.88 -4.96
C SER A 298 0.51 -17.21 -6.02
N ARG A 299 0.93 -17.84 -7.13
CA ARG A 299 0.03 -18.26 -8.22
C ARG A 299 -0.87 -19.40 -7.77
N GLU A 300 -0.31 -20.43 -7.14
CA GLU A 300 -1.09 -21.54 -6.61
C GLU A 300 -2.15 -21.05 -5.61
N ALA A 301 -1.76 -20.19 -4.67
CA ALA A 301 -2.70 -19.61 -3.73
C ALA A 301 -3.82 -18.86 -4.47
N ALA A 302 -3.50 -18.07 -5.50
CA ALA A 302 -4.47 -17.36 -6.32
C ALA A 302 -5.41 -18.30 -7.10
N GLU A 303 -4.89 -19.40 -7.64
CA GLU A 303 -5.67 -20.42 -8.34
C GLU A 303 -6.68 -21.10 -7.40
N LEU A 304 -6.28 -21.47 -6.19
CA LEU A 304 -7.20 -22.02 -5.19
C LEU A 304 -8.33 -21.03 -4.88
N ARG A 305 -8.02 -19.74 -4.76
CA ARG A 305 -9.03 -18.70 -4.58
C ARG A 305 -9.98 -18.59 -5.78
N GLN A 306 -9.47 -18.71 -7.01
CA GLN A 306 -10.30 -18.71 -8.22
C GLN A 306 -11.22 -19.93 -8.28
N ARG A 307 -10.72 -21.13 -7.94
CA ARG A 307 -11.52 -22.34 -7.85
C ARG A 307 -12.64 -22.21 -6.84
N ARG A 308 -12.37 -21.67 -5.65
CA ARG A 308 -13.40 -21.42 -4.62
C ARG A 308 -14.50 -20.50 -5.11
N ARG A 309 -14.15 -19.32 -5.65
CA ARG A 309 -15.15 -18.41 -6.24
C ARG A 309 -15.99 -19.05 -7.35
N SER A 310 -15.39 -19.95 -8.12
CA SER A 310 -16.07 -20.67 -9.20
C SER A 310 -17.01 -21.76 -8.67
N LEU A 311 -16.75 -22.34 -7.50
CA LEU A 311 -17.69 -23.22 -6.80
C LEU A 311 -18.84 -22.40 -6.20
N ASP A 312 -18.54 -21.36 -5.43
CA ASP A 312 -19.54 -20.51 -4.78
C ASP A 312 -20.52 -19.92 -5.82
N GLY A 313 -20.02 -19.45 -6.97
CA GLY A 313 -20.85 -18.94 -8.06
C GLY A 313 -21.72 -20.00 -8.75
N ARG A 314 -21.30 -21.28 -8.77
CA ARG A 314 -22.12 -22.39 -9.27
C ARG A 314 -23.22 -22.75 -8.28
N ASP A 315 -22.91 -22.76 -6.99
CA ASP A 315 -23.88 -23.03 -5.93
C ASP A 315 -24.96 -21.95 -5.87
N ASP A 316 -24.57 -20.67 -6.02
CA ASP A 316 -25.50 -19.55 -6.12
C ASP A 316 -26.45 -19.67 -7.33
N ALA A 317 -25.91 -20.08 -8.48
CA ALA A 317 -26.69 -20.29 -9.70
C ALA A 317 -27.65 -21.48 -9.56
N ALA A 318 -27.21 -22.59 -8.97
CA ALA A 318 -28.04 -23.75 -8.69
C ALA A 318 -29.17 -23.42 -7.70
N ALA A 319 -28.85 -22.69 -6.62
CA ALA A 319 -29.84 -22.22 -5.66
C ALA A 319 -30.87 -21.26 -6.30
N ALA A 320 -30.43 -20.37 -7.19
CA ALA A 320 -31.32 -19.49 -7.95
C ALA A 320 -32.25 -20.28 -8.89
N ALA A 321 -31.74 -21.32 -9.57
CA ALA A 321 -32.53 -22.19 -10.42
C ALA A 321 -33.60 -22.97 -9.62
N LEU A 322 -33.24 -23.52 -8.46
CA LEU A 322 -34.18 -24.23 -7.57
C LEU A 322 -35.31 -23.31 -7.08
N ARG A 323 -34.98 -22.07 -6.68
CA ARG A 323 -35.98 -21.05 -6.31
C ARG A 323 -36.93 -20.72 -7.47
N ARG A 324 -36.42 -20.65 -8.70
CA ARG A 324 -37.22 -20.40 -9.91
C ARG A 324 -38.15 -21.57 -10.23
N ALA A 325 -37.65 -22.80 -10.17
CA ALA A 325 -38.44 -24.01 -10.39
C ALA A 325 -39.56 -24.14 -9.34
N THR A 326 -39.26 -23.89 -8.07
CA THR A 326 -40.25 -23.90 -6.98
C THR A 326 -41.36 -22.86 -7.19
N ARG A 327 -41.00 -21.66 -7.67
CA ARG A 327 -41.96 -20.59 -7.99
C ARG A 327 -42.88 -20.98 -9.15
N LEU A 328 -42.33 -21.59 -10.21
CA LEU A 328 -43.09 -22.07 -11.35
C LEU A 328 -44.02 -23.24 -10.98
N GLY A 329 -43.55 -24.19 -10.16
CA GLY A 329 -44.36 -25.30 -9.65
C GLY A 329 -45.55 -24.82 -8.80
N ARG A 330 -45.35 -23.85 -7.89
CA ARG A 330 -46.46 -23.24 -7.13
C ARG A 330 -47.46 -22.51 -8.04
N ALA A 331 -46.99 -21.82 -9.08
CA ALA A 331 -47.85 -21.14 -10.03
C ALA A 331 -48.67 -22.11 -10.91
N ALA A 332 -48.14 -23.30 -11.21
CA ALA A 332 -48.86 -24.35 -11.93
C ALA A 332 -49.93 -25.02 -11.05
N LEU A 333 -49.59 -25.36 -9.80
CA LEU A 333 -50.53 -25.92 -8.83
C LEU A 333 -51.67 -24.95 -8.47
N GLY A 334 -51.39 -23.64 -8.45
CA GLY A 334 -52.42 -22.61 -8.26
C GLY A 334 -53.39 -22.43 -9.43
N ARG A 335 -53.04 -22.90 -10.63
CA ARG A 335 -53.93 -22.87 -11.81
C ARG A 335 -54.78 -24.13 -11.95
N LEU A 336 -54.33 -25.27 -11.42
CA LEU A 336 -55.08 -26.53 -11.40
C LEU A 336 -56.14 -26.58 -10.28
N ARG A 337 -56.12 -25.62 -9.33
CA ARG A 337 -57.10 -25.48 -8.25
C ARG A 337 -58.18 -24.42 -8.53
N ARG A 338 -58.20 -23.84 -9.73
CA ARG A 338 -59.28 -22.96 -10.22
C ARG A 338 -60.00 -23.67 -11.35
#